data_AF-A0AAN8H9V7-F1
#
_entry.id   AF-A0AAN8H9V7-F1
#
_cell.length_a   1.000
_cell.length_b   1.000
_cell.length_c   1.000
_cell.angle_alpha   90.00
_cell.angle_beta   90.00
_cell.angle_gamma   90.00
#
_symmetry.space_group_name_H-M   'P 1'
#
loop_
_entity.id
_entity.type
_entity.pdbx_description
1 polymer ?
#
loop_
_entity_poly.entity_id
_entity_poly.type
_entity_poly.pdbx_seq_one_letter_code
_entity_poly.pdbx_strand_id
1 'polypeptide(L)'
;MTCFSRSTETPPRVLKGVMRVGILAKGLLLRGDRNVELILLTAKKPTITLLKNIAKNLPKELQTFSEDQYEVQAHPEEANIVIFSSKEPKMQVTISLTSPLMREDSASEKDKQAGGEAAEKGVAEEEEPADLLDKRKCLENLASLRHAKWFQARANGLQSCVIIIRVLRDLCQRVPTWEKMPGWAIELLVEKVISSASGPLSPGEAMRRVLESISTGILLPDGPGLKDPCEKDTTDTLDTMMLQAREDITASAQHALRLLAFRQIHKVLGMESLPASKASARNRKRRRDGTEATEGEGEGKKDKKEDSESA
;
A
#
# COMPACT_ATOMS: atom_id res chain seq x y z
N MET A 1 41.27 -21.48 41.27
CA MET A 1 40.43 -20.28 41.39
C MET A 1 40.57 -19.47 40.12
N THR A 2 39.65 -19.63 39.19
CA THR A 2 39.45 -18.72 38.05
C THR A 2 37.94 -18.58 37.89
N CYS A 3 37.47 -17.35 38.03
CA CYS A 3 36.07 -16.97 38.12
C CYS A 3 35.32 -17.36 36.84
N PHE A 4 34.26 -18.14 37.00
CA PHE A 4 33.14 -18.10 36.06
C PHE A 4 32.49 -16.72 36.18
N SER A 5 32.66 -15.88 35.16
CA SER A 5 31.84 -14.69 34.98
C SER A 5 30.40 -15.15 34.79
N ARG A 6 29.60 -15.02 35.86
CA ARG A 6 28.15 -15.16 35.80
C ARG A 6 27.65 -14.04 34.88
N SER A 7 27.30 -14.37 33.63
CA SER A 7 26.59 -13.43 32.77
C SER A 7 25.33 -13.01 33.52
N THR A 8 25.23 -11.73 33.83
CA THR A 8 24.01 -11.14 34.36
C THR A 8 22.96 -11.23 33.24
N GLU A 9 22.10 -12.24 33.30
CA GLU A 9 20.93 -12.33 32.42
C GLU A 9 20.07 -11.09 32.69
N THR A 10 20.18 -10.09 31.81
CA THR A 10 19.26 -8.96 31.80
C THR A 10 17.87 -9.53 31.50
N PRO A 11 16.84 -9.17 32.30
CA PRO A 11 15.51 -9.69 32.09
C PRO A 11 15.08 -9.39 30.65
N PRO A 12 14.45 -10.36 29.96
CA PRO A 12 14.15 -10.22 28.55
C PRO A 12 13.30 -8.97 28.33
N ARG A 13 13.78 -8.09 27.44
CA ARG A 13 13.09 -6.82 27.14
C ARG A 13 11.65 -7.10 26.71
N VAL A 14 10.69 -6.51 27.44
CA VAL A 14 9.25 -6.66 27.21
C VAL A 14 8.83 -6.03 25.88
N LEU A 15 9.30 -4.81 25.61
CA LEU A 15 9.05 -4.10 24.35
C LEU A 15 10.18 -4.39 23.36
N LYS A 16 9.89 -5.13 22.28
CA LYS A 16 10.90 -5.55 21.30
C LYS A 16 11.25 -4.46 20.30
N GLY A 17 10.30 -3.62 19.92
CA GLY A 17 10.54 -2.50 19.02
C GLY A 17 9.26 -1.89 18.45
N VAL A 18 9.41 -0.72 17.82
CA VAL A 18 8.32 0.00 17.14
C VAL A 18 8.59 0.00 15.63
N MET A 19 7.57 -0.33 14.86
CA MET A 19 7.62 -0.43 13.40
C MET A 19 6.63 0.53 12.79
N ARG A 20 7.02 1.27 11.74
CA ARG A 20 6.06 2.02 10.93
C ARG A 20 5.25 1.02 10.10
N VAL A 21 3.95 1.24 9.96
CA VAL A 21 3.08 0.49 9.04
C VAL A 21 2.16 1.43 8.25
N GLY A 22 1.19 0.86 7.54
CA GLY A 22 0.19 1.60 6.79
C GLY A 22 0.81 2.53 5.73
N ILE A 23 0.11 3.63 5.45
CA ILE A 23 0.53 4.61 4.44
C ILE A 23 1.85 5.30 4.76
N LEU A 24 2.22 5.42 6.05
CA LEU A 24 3.48 6.03 6.47
C LEU A 24 4.67 5.18 6.05
N ALA A 25 4.64 3.88 6.36
CA ALA A 25 5.72 2.96 6.03
C ALA A 25 5.88 2.75 4.53
N LYS A 26 4.77 2.80 3.79
CA LYS A 26 4.72 2.53 2.35
C LYS A 26 5.00 3.78 1.50
N GLY A 27 5.19 4.94 2.13
CA GLY A 27 5.35 6.21 1.41
C GLY A 27 4.11 6.58 0.60
N LEU A 28 2.91 6.31 1.10
CA LEU A 28 1.63 6.54 0.42
C LEU A 28 0.84 7.74 0.97
N LEU A 29 1.48 8.57 1.80
CA LEU A 29 0.89 9.80 2.31
C LEU A 29 0.51 10.74 1.17
N LEU A 30 -0.71 11.27 1.26
CA LEU A 30 -1.30 12.30 0.42
C LEU A 30 -1.54 13.56 1.26
N ARG A 31 -1.70 14.69 0.58
CA ARG A 31 -2.05 15.95 1.25
C ARG A 31 -3.39 15.77 1.97
N GLY A 32 -3.43 16.15 3.24
CA GLY A 32 -4.63 16.03 4.06
C GLY A 32 -4.63 14.81 4.98
N ASP A 33 -3.76 13.82 4.76
CA ASP A 33 -3.59 12.74 5.71
C ASP A 33 -3.10 13.27 7.06
N ARG A 34 -3.85 12.94 8.11
CA ARG A 34 -3.53 13.33 9.49
C ARG A 34 -3.19 12.15 10.39
N ASN A 35 -3.46 10.93 9.93
CA ASN A 35 -3.37 9.74 10.75
C ASN A 35 -2.22 8.87 10.24
N VAL A 36 -1.33 8.47 11.14
CA VAL A 36 -0.25 7.53 10.85
C VAL A 36 -0.24 6.38 11.86
N GLU A 37 0.21 5.22 11.40
CA GLU A 37 0.12 3.98 12.17
C GLU A 37 1.49 3.41 12.46
N LEU A 38 1.68 2.98 13.71
CA LEU A 38 2.84 2.29 14.22
C LEU A 38 2.41 0.99 14.90
N ILE A 39 3.29 0.00 14.89
CA ILE A 39 3.12 -1.25 15.63
C ILE A 39 4.19 -1.36 16.70
N LEU A 40 3.78 -1.57 17.95
CA LEU A 40 4.64 -1.91 19.06
C LEU A 40 4.64 -3.42 19.27
N LEU A 41 5.80 -4.05 19.03
CA LEU A 41 5.99 -5.49 19.22
C LEU A 41 6.37 -5.80 20.67
N THR A 42 5.65 -6.74 21.28
CA THR A 42 5.90 -7.23 22.64
C THR A 42 6.48 -8.64 22.63
N ALA A 43 7.32 -8.93 23.63
CA ALA A 43 7.98 -10.22 23.80
C ALA A 43 6.99 -11.34 24.13
N LYS A 44 6.01 -11.04 24.98
CA LYS A 44 4.87 -11.90 25.34
C LYS A 44 3.59 -11.36 24.70
N LYS A 45 2.51 -12.16 24.72
CA LYS A 45 1.18 -11.70 24.28
C LYS A 45 0.79 -10.42 25.04
N PRO A 46 0.37 -9.34 24.36
CA PRO A 46 0.13 -8.07 25.02
C PRO A 46 -1.15 -8.12 25.86
N THR A 47 -1.13 -7.43 27.00
CA THR A 47 -2.26 -7.35 27.93
C THR A 47 -2.81 -5.93 28.04
N ILE A 48 -4.04 -5.82 28.54
CA ILE A 48 -4.69 -4.54 28.87
C ILE A 48 -3.84 -3.78 29.90
N THR A 49 -3.30 -4.48 30.90
CA THR A 49 -2.42 -3.87 31.90
C THR A 49 -1.16 -3.27 31.26
N LEU A 50 -0.51 -4.00 30.35
CA LEU A 50 0.66 -3.48 29.63
C LEU A 50 0.31 -2.23 28.80
N LEU A 51 -0.80 -2.27 28.07
CA LEU A 51 -1.27 -1.16 27.24
C LEU A 51 -1.53 0.10 28.08
N LYS A 52 -2.26 -0.03 29.21
CA LYS A 52 -2.52 1.07 30.14
C LYS A 52 -1.24 1.60 30.79
N ASN A 53 -0.30 0.72 31.13
CA ASN A 53 0.99 1.12 31.68
C ASN A 53 1.81 1.93 30.68
N ILE A 54 1.80 1.57 29.40
CA ILE A 54 2.48 2.35 28.36
C ILE A 54 1.80 3.71 28.19
N ALA A 55 0.47 3.74 28.06
CA ALA A 55 -0.28 4.99 27.90
C ALA A 55 -0.09 5.97 29.07
N LYS A 56 0.07 5.45 30.30
CA LYS A 56 0.35 6.28 31.49
C LYS A 56 1.76 6.89 31.50
N ASN A 57 2.76 6.19 30.96
CA ASN A 57 4.15 6.64 31.00
C ASN A 57 4.57 7.43 29.75
N LEU A 58 3.94 7.16 28.60
CA LEU A 58 4.26 7.79 27.32
C LEU A 58 4.24 9.33 27.35
N PRO A 59 3.26 10.01 27.99
CA PRO A 59 3.28 11.47 28.09
C PRO A 59 4.53 12.03 28.77
N LYS A 60 5.06 11.32 29.78
CA LYS A 60 6.26 11.76 30.51
C LYS A 60 7.50 11.68 29.62
N GLU A 61 7.61 10.61 28.85
CA GLU A 61 8.70 10.46 27.89
C GLU A 61 8.60 11.50 26.76
N LEU A 62 7.40 11.77 26.23
CA LEU A 62 7.20 12.77 25.17
C LEU A 62 7.65 14.18 25.59
N GLN A 63 7.42 14.56 26.85
CA GLN A 63 7.88 15.85 27.41
C GLN A 63 9.41 16.01 27.41
N THR A 64 10.17 14.90 27.41
CA THR A 64 11.64 14.96 27.33
C THR A 64 12.15 15.27 25.93
N PHE A 65 11.34 15.04 24.89
CA PHE A 65 11.71 15.23 23.49
C PHE A 65 11.08 16.47 22.85
N SER A 66 9.99 16.99 23.42
CA SER A 66 9.23 18.10 22.83
C SER A 66 8.48 18.89 23.90
N GLU A 67 8.45 20.21 23.74
CA GLU A 67 7.61 21.13 24.53
C GLU A 67 6.12 21.07 24.10
N ASP A 68 5.82 20.36 23.01
CA ASP A 68 4.47 20.27 22.47
C ASP A 68 3.57 19.41 23.35
N GLN A 69 2.32 19.84 23.50
CA GLN A 69 1.34 19.08 24.26
C GLN A 69 0.73 17.98 23.37
N TYR A 70 0.78 16.75 23.87
CA TYR A 70 0.18 15.59 23.24
C TYR A 70 -0.87 14.97 24.16
N GLU A 71 -2.04 14.67 23.61
CA GLU A 71 -3.05 13.89 24.31
C GLU A 71 -2.85 12.41 23.98
N VAL A 72 -2.81 11.55 25.01
CA VAL A 72 -2.59 10.10 24.86
C VAL A 72 -3.80 9.35 25.40
N GLN A 73 -4.46 8.58 24.53
CA GLN A 73 -5.64 7.79 24.84
C GLN A 73 -5.36 6.30 24.62
N ALA A 74 -5.74 5.47 25.58
CA ALA A 74 -5.63 4.02 25.50
C ALA A 74 -6.96 3.41 25.08
N HIS A 75 -6.94 2.52 24.08
CA HIS A 75 -8.10 1.78 23.58
C HIS A 75 -7.85 0.27 23.65
N PRO A 76 -8.07 -0.36 24.83
CA PRO A 76 -7.90 -1.80 25.01
C PRO A 76 -8.70 -2.63 24.00
N GLU A 77 -9.91 -2.20 23.65
CA GLU A 77 -10.83 -2.85 22.70
C GLU A 77 -10.31 -2.88 21.26
N GLU A 78 -9.46 -1.92 20.90
CA GLU A 78 -8.81 -1.83 19.59
C GLU A 78 -7.32 -2.25 19.65
N ALA A 79 -6.86 -2.74 20.81
CA ALA A 79 -5.47 -3.10 21.08
C ALA A 79 -4.46 -1.99 20.73
N ASN A 80 -4.82 -0.70 20.93
CA ASN A 80 -3.96 0.42 20.53
C ASN A 80 -3.94 1.60 21.52
N ILE A 81 -3.00 2.50 21.27
CA ILE A 81 -2.85 3.79 21.95
C ILE A 81 -2.88 4.87 20.86
N VAL A 82 -3.71 5.89 21.03
CA VAL A 82 -3.81 7.00 20.09
C VAL A 82 -3.20 8.26 20.71
N ILE A 83 -2.35 8.93 19.94
CA ILE A 83 -1.68 10.17 20.33
C ILE A 83 -2.20 11.28 19.42
N PHE A 84 -2.74 12.34 20.00
CA PHE A 84 -3.18 13.54 19.27
C PHE A 84 -2.23 14.70 19.53
N SER A 85 -1.82 15.40 18.46
CA SER A 85 -1.16 16.69 18.59
C SER A 85 -2.18 17.77 18.94
N SER A 86 -1.83 18.63 19.89
CA SER A 86 -2.60 19.83 20.25
C SER A 86 -2.50 20.95 19.21
N LYS A 87 -1.48 20.92 18.34
CA LYS A 87 -1.24 21.96 17.32
C LYS A 87 -2.06 21.70 16.07
N GLU A 88 -2.49 22.77 15.41
CA GLU A 88 -3.06 22.69 14.07
C GLU A 88 -1.96 22.67 13.01
N PRO A 89 -2.02 21.78 12.00
CA PRO A 89 -3.01 20.72 11.81
C PRO A 89 -2.93 19.59 12.85
N LYS A 90 -4.07 19.20 13.46
CA LYS A 90 -4.09 18.09 14.43
C LYS A 90 -3.67 16.79 13.76
N MET A 91 -2.49 16.31 14.12
CA MET A 91 -1.94 15.01 13.69
C MET A 91 -2.32 13.94 14.71
N GLN A 92 -2.58 12.73 14.23
CA GLN A 92 -2.87 11.55 15.03
C GLN A 92 -1.85 10.45 14.73
N VAL A 93 -1.30 9.83 15.78
CA VAL A 93 -0.47 8.63 15.69
C VAL A 93 -1.19 7.51 16.43
N THR A 94 -1.51 6.42 15.74
CA THR A 94 -2.05 5.20 16.35
C THR A 94 -0.92 4.20 16.53
N ILE A 95 -0.67 3.78 17.77
CA ILE A 95 0.31 2.75 18.14
C ILE A 95 -0.44 1.49 18.54
N SER A 96 -0.48 0.50 17.65
CA SER A 96 -1.15 -0.76 17.90
C SER A 96 -0.20 -1.82 18.48
N LEU A 97 -0.65 -2.57 19.48
CA LEU A 97 0.17 -3.56 20.18
C LEU A 97 -0.09 -4.96 19.59
N THR A 98 0.97 -5.74 19.46
CA THR A 98 0.88 -7.15 19.09
C THR A 98 2.15 -7.93 19.47
N SER A 99 2.09 -9.25 19.38
CA SER A 99 3.24 -10.14 19.58
C SER A 99 3.24 -11.22 18.51
N PRO A 100 4.41 -11.67 17.99
CA PRO A 100 4.48 -12.83 17.09
C PRO A 100 3.80 -14.08 17.65
N LEU A 101 3.79 -14.25 18.98
CA LEU A 101 3.16 -15.37 19.68
C LEU A 101 1.63 -15.44 19.44
N MET A 102 0.99 -14.34 19.04
CA MET A 102 -0.46 -14.32 18.74
C MET A 102 -0.82 -15.22 17.55
N ARG A 103 0.13 -15.51 16.65
CA ARG A 103 -0.09 -16.41 15.50
C ARG A 103 0.23 -17.88 15.82
N GLU A 104 1.04 -18.15 16.83
CA GLU A 104 1.46 -19.52 17.18
C GLU A 104 0.26 -20.36 17.66
N ASP A 105 -0.68 -19.74 18.39
CA ASP A 105 -1.93 -20.41 18.79
C ASP A 105 -2.79 -20.82 17.59
N SER A 106 -2.85 -19.98 16.54
CA SER A 106 -3.69 -20.29 15.37
C SER A 106 -3.19 -21.51 14.58
N ALA A 107 -1.90 -21.82 14.67
CA ALA A 107 -1.33 -23.02 14.07
C ALA A 107 -1.60 -24.25 14.96
N SER A 108 -1.38 -24.14 16.27
CA SER A 108 -1.61 -25.23 17.21
C SER A 108 -3.10 -25.58 17.42
N GLU A 109 -4.01 -24.61 17.33
CA GLU A 109 -5.47 -24.84 17.34
C GLU A 109 -5.94 -25.58 16.08
N LYS A 110 -5.42 -25.23 14.89
CA LYS A 110 -5.76 -25.92 13.63
C LYS A 110 -5.20 -27.35 13.58
N ASP A 111 -4.00 -27.57 14.10
CA ASP A 111 -3.39 -28.90 14.17
C ASP A 111 -4.13 -29.83 15.15
N LYS A 112 -4.63 -29.31 16.27
CA LYS A 112 -5.50 -30.05 17.21
C LYS A 112 -6.85 -30.44 16.62
N GLN A 113 -7.34 -29.70 15.62
CA GLN A 113 -8.62 -29.98 14.96
C GLN A 113 -8.49 -30.91 13.74
N ALA A 114 -7.28 -31.08 13.19
CA ALA A 114 -7.01 -31.89 12.00
C ALA A 114 -6.36 -33.26 12.30
N GLY A 115 -5.94 -33.55 13.54
CA GLY A 115 -5.32 -34.81 13.92
C GLY A 115 -5.71 -35.25 15.33
N GLY A 116 -6.18 -36.50 15.45
CA GLY A 116 -6.57 -37.11 16.71
C GLY A 116 -5.45 -37.11 17.76
N GLU A 117 -5.89 -37.15 19.02
CA GLU A 117 -5.07 -37.18 20.24
C GLU A 117 -3.84 -38.09 20.13
N ALA A 118 -2.65 -37.50 20.15
CA ALA A 118 -1.46 -38.01 20.86
C ALA A 118 -0.24 -37.12 20.60
N ALA A 119 0.11 -36.28 21.57
CA ALA A 119 1.48 -36.06 22.04
C ALA A 119 1.51 -34.93 23.08
N GLU A 120 1.27 -35.28 24.35
CA GLU A 120 1.82 -34.51 25.46
C GLU A 120 3.35 -34.53 25.35
N LYS A 121 3.96 -33.34 25.32
CA LYS A 121 5.30 -33.11 25.88
C LYS A 121 5.55 -31.63 26.14
N GLY A 122 5.26 -31.24 27.38
CA GLY A 122 6.05 -30.31 28.19
C GLY A 122 6.48 -28.99 27.55
N VAL A 123 5.56 -28.04 27.50
CA VAL A 123 5.91 -26.62 27.70
C VAL A 123 5.11 -26.22 28.93
N ALA A 124 5.79 -25.69 29.96
CA ALA A 124 5.12 -25.14 31.12
C ALA A 124 4.08 -24.13 30.62
N GLU A 125 2.80 -24.45 30.80
CA GLU A 125 1.71 -23.54 30.56
C GLU A 125 1.87 -22.42 31.61
N GLU A 126 2.61 -21.36 31.26
CA GLU A 126 2.43 -20.08 31.94
C GLU A 126 0.93 -19.77 31.77
N GLU A 127 0.16 -19.81 32.85
CA GLU A 127 -1.27 -19.52 32.80
C GLU A 127 -1.47 -18.23 32.02
N GLU A 128 -2.26 -18.31 30.94
CA GLU A 128 -2.48 -17.15 30.09
C GLU A 128 -3.09 -16.03 30.93
N PRO A 129 -2.53 -14.80 30.86
CA PRO A 129 -3.07 -13.69 31.62
C PRO A 129 -4.55 -13.49 31.30
N ALA A 130 -5.40 -13.35 32.33
CA ALA A 130 -6.83 -13.15 32.11
C ALA A 130 -7.16 -11.84 31.35
N ASP A 131 -6.21 -10.92 31.23
CA ASP A 131 -6.38 -9.59 30.62
C ASP A 131 -5.65 -9.44 29.27
N LEU A 132 -5.56 -10.49 28.46
CA LEU A 132 -5.04 -10.40 27.09
C LEU A 132 -5.81 -9.39 26.24
N LEU A 133 -5.10 -8.71 25.33
CA LEU A 133 -5.74 -7.90 24.29
C LEU A 133 -6.45 -8.80 23.27
N ASP A 134 -7.43 -8.23 22.57
CA ASP A 134 -8.23 -8.95 21.58
C ASP A 134 -7.35 -9.64 20.52
N LYS A 135 -7.50 -10.97 20.44
CA LYS A 135 -6.67 -11.83 19.57
C LYS A 135 -6.80 -11.43 18.10
N ARG A 136 -8.00 -11.09 17.64
CA ARG A 136 -8.26 -10.70 16.25
C ARG A 136 -7.58 -9.38 15.91
N LYS A 137 -7.70 -8.35 16.77
CA LYS A 137 -7.02 -7.05 16.58
C LYS A 137 -5.51 -7.21 16.53
N CYS A 138 -4.94 -8.02 17.42
CA CYS A 138 -3.50 -8.28 17.41
C CYS A 138 -3.04 -9.03 16.14
N LEU A 139 -3.86 -9.94 15.59
CA LEU A 139 -3.57 -10.61 14.32
C LEU A 139 -3.67 -9.66 13.12
N GLU A 140 -4.66 -8.75 13.09
CA GLU A 140 -4.79 -7.68 12.09
C GLU A 140 -3.57 -6.75 12.10
N ASN A 141 -3.05 -6.41 13.30
CA ASN A 141 -1.81 -5.66 13.44
C ASN A 141 -0.63 -6.44 12.84
N LEU A 142 -0.48 -7.74 13.14
CA LEU A 142 0.57 -8.55 12.51
C LEU A 142 0.44 -8.64 10.99
N ALA A 143 -0.79 -8.68 10.45
CA ALA A 143 -1.03 -8.62 9.00
C ALA A 143 -0.54 -7.29 8.42
N SER A 144 -0.87 -6.16 9.05
CA SER A 144 -0.38 -4.83 8.65
C SER A 144 1.15 -4.72 8.65
N LEU A 145 1.83 -5.38 9.60
CA LEU A 145 3.28 -5.48 9.61
C LEU A 145 3.82 -6.29 8.41
N ARG A 146 3.16 -7.40 8.07
CA ARG A 146 3.51 -8.21 6.89
C ARG A 146 3.29 -7.42 5.60
N HIS A 147 2.17 -6.71 5.47
CA HIS A 147 1.87 -5.87 4.31
C HIS A 147 2.94 -4.79 4.13
N ALA A 148 3.36 -4.12 5.21
CA ALA A 148 4.43 -3.12 5.15
C ALA A 148 5.77 -3.73 4.68
N LYS A 149 6.16 -4.90 5.21
CA LYS A 149 7.38 -5.60 4.77
C LYS A 149 7.31 -6.05 3.31
N TRP A 150 6.19 -6.66 2.92
CA TRP A 150 5.95 -7.07 1.54
C TRP A 150 6.02 -5.87 0.59
N PHE A 151 5.40 -4.74 0.96
CA PHE A 151 5.39 -3.54 0.14
C PHE A 151 6.80 -3.01 -0.09
N GLN A 152 7.61 -2.94 0.97
CA GLN A 152 9.00 -2.52 0.87
C GLN A 152 9.82 -3.45 -0.04
N ALA A 153 9.59 -4.76 0.02
CA ALA A 153 10.32 -5.73 -0.78
C ALA A 153 9.85 -5.82 -2.24
N ARG A 154 8.57 -5.56 -2.52
CA ARG A 154 7.94 -5.86 -3.82
C ARG A 154 7.47 -4.63 -4.60
N ALA A 155 6.87 -3.66 -3.93
CA ALA A 155 6.24 -2.51 -4.58
C ALA A 155 7.14 -1.26 -4.60
N ASN A 156 7.90 -1.01 -3.52
CA ASN A 156 8.64 0.25 -3.35
C ASN A 156 9.70 0.49 -4.43
N GLY A 157 10.41 -0.56 -4.86
CA GLY A 157 11.43 -0.48 -5.91
C GLY A 157 10.88 -0.58 -7.34
N LEU A 158 9.58 -0.84 -7.51
CA LEU A 158 8.98 -1.05 -8.82
C LEU A 158 8.64 0.29 -9.48
N GLN A 159 9.24 0.54 -10.65
CA GLN A 159 9.06 1.80 -11.37
C GLN A 159 7.58 2.10 -11.59
N SER A 160 7.18 3.34 -11.30
CA SER A 160 5.80 3.84 -11.38
C SER A 160 4.81 3.25 -10.37
N CYS A 161 5.13 2.20 -9.63
CA CYS A 161 4.18 1.52 -8.74
C CYS A 161 3.65 2.45 -7.63
N VAL A 162 4.55 3.03 -6.84
CA VAL A 162 4.17 3.92 -5.71
C VAL A 162 3.36 5.12 -6.18
N ILE A 163 3.72 5.74 -7.31
CA ILE A 163 2.98 6.91 -7.82
C ILE A 163 1.58 6.53 -8.32
N ILE A 164 1.42 5.36 -8.96
CA ILE A 164 0.09 4.87 -9.38
C ILE A 164 -0.78 4.53 -8.18
N ILE A 165 -0.22 3.91 -7.14
CA ILE A 165 -0.96 3.64 -5.89
C ILE A 165 -1.43 4.96 -5.27
N ARG A 166 -0.58 5.99 -5.22
CA ARG A 166 -0.97 7.33 -4.72
C ARG A 166 -2.11 7.95 -5.53
N VAL A 167 -2.05 7.87 -6.87
CA VAL A 167 -3.11 8.38 -7.76
C VAL A 167 -4.42 7.62 -7.58
N LEU A 168 -4.38 6.29 -7.47
CA LEU A 168 -5.58 5.49 -7.23
C LEU A 168 -6.15 5.69 -5.83
N ARG A 169 -5.30 5.91 -4.83
CA ARG A 169 -5.75 6.27 -3.48
C ARG A 169 -6.49 7.60 -3.48
N ASP A 170 -5.98 8.61 -4.17
CA ASP A 170 -6.69 9.88 -4.39
C ASP A 170 -8.02 9.67 -5.14
N LEU A 171 -8.04 8.80 -6.17
CA LEU A 171 -9.28 8.44 -6.88
C LEU A 171 -10.32 7.84 -5.92
N CYS A 172 -9.90 6.96 -5.01
CA CYS A 172 -10.78 6.36 -4.00
C CYS A 172 -11.31 7.38 -2.99
N GLN A 173 -10.55 8.44 -2.70
CA GLN A 173 -11.02 9.54 -1.84
C GLN A 173 -12.04 10.45 -2.54
N ARG A 174 -11.91 10.64 -3.86
CA ARG A 174 -12.77 11.55 -4.63
C ARG A 174 -14.00 10.89 -5.23
N VAL A 175 -13.96 9.60 -5.53
CA VAL A 175 -15.01 8.89 -6.28
C VAL A 175 -15.62 7.80 -5.39
N PRO A 176 -16.86 7.98 -4.89
CA PRO A 176 -17.50 7.04 -3.96
C PRO A 176 -17.55 5.58 -4.43
N THR A 177 -17.63 5.35 -5.74
CA THR A 177 -17.57 4.00 -6.33
C THR A 177 -16.25 3.30 -5.99
N TRP A 178 -15.13 4.02 -6.05
CA TRP A 178 -13.79 3.47 -5.81
C TRP A 178 -13.43 3.38 -4.33
N GLU A 179 -14.07 4.19 -3.47
CA GLU A 179 -13.92 4.14 -2.01
C GLU A 179 -14.11 2.73 -1.42
N LYS A 180 -14.95 1.90 -2.07
CA LYS A 180 -15.25 0.53 -1.62
C LYS A 180 -14.09 -0.44 -1.82
N MET A 181 -13.04 -0.07 -2.55
CA MET A 181 -11.89 -0.92 -2.79
C MET A 181 -10.93 -0.87 -1.59
N PRO A 182 -10.61 -2.01 -0.94
CA PRO A 182 -9.66 -2.04 0.15
C PRO A 182 -8.29 -1.50 -0.28
N GLY A 183 -7.66 -0.66 0.55
CA GLY A 183 -6.35 -0.09 0.23
C GLY A 183 -5.29 -1.15 -0.09
N TRP A 184 -5.30 -2.26 0.66
CA TRP A 184 -4.40 -3.40 0.41
C TRP A 184 -4.64 -4.05 -0.95
N ALA A 185 -5.90 -4.18 -1.38
CA ALA A 185 -6.24 -4.71 -2.69
C ALA A 185 -5.72 -3.81 -3.82
N ILE A 186 -5.79 -2.47 -3.66
CA ILE A 186 -5.22 -1.53 -4.63
C ILE A 186 -3.70 -1.72 -4.72
N GLU A 187 -3.01 -1.77 -3.58
CA GLU A 187 -1.55 -1.95 -3.53
C GLU A 187 -1.11 -3.24 -4.23
N LEU A 188 -1.77 -4.37 -3.92
CA LEU A 188 -1.48 -5.67 -4.53
C LEU A 188 -1.77 -5.69 -6.02
N LEU A 189 -2.92 -5.15 -6.43
CA LEU A 189 -3.32 -5.13 -7.84
C LEU A 189 -2.30 -4.32 -8.66
N VAL A 190 -1.95 -3.12 -8.21
CA VAL A 190 -1.01 -2.26 -8.93
C VAL A 190 0.36 -2.92 -9.04
N GLU A 191 0.87 -3.50 -7.96
CA GLU A 191 2.15 -4.22 -8.00
C GLU A 191 2.10 -5.38 -9.00
N LYS A 192 1.10 -6.27 -8.93
CA LYS A 192 0.99 -7.43 -9.82
C LYS A 192 0.87 -7.02 -11.29
N VAL A 193 0.07 -6.00 -11.56
CA VAL A 193 -0.14 -5.51 -12.92
C VAL A 193 1.16 -4.92 -13.49
N ILE A 194 1.87 -4.11 -12.71
CA ILE A 194 3.11 -3.47 -13.19
C ILE A 194 4.26 -4.49 -13.24
N SER A 195 4.39 -5.39 -12.27
CA SER A 195 5.46 -6.39 -12.21
C SER A 195 5.34 -7.46 -13.30
N SER A 196 4.14 -7.67 -13.85
CA SER A 196 3.91 -8.54 -15.01
C SER A 196 4.30 -7.92 -16.36
N ALA A 197 4.71 -6.64 -16.40
CA ALA A 197 5.16 -6.01 -17.64
C ALA A 197 6.55 -6.51 -18.05
N SER A 198 6.82 -6.57 -19.36
CA SER A 198 8.11 -7.01 -19.91
C SER A 198 9.25 -6.03 -19.64
N GLY A 199 8.97 -4.84 -19.14
CA GLY A 199 9.95 -3.81 -18.84
C GLY A 199 9.36 -2.66 -18.03
N PRO A 200 10.20 -1.68 -17.65
CA PRO A 200 9.77 -0.55 -16.84
C PRO A 200 8.73 0.30 -17.57
N LEU A 201 7.66 0.66 -16.86
CA LEU A 201 6.56 1.46 -17.41
C LEU A 201 6.70 2.93 -17.02
N SER A 202 6.34 3.83 -17.94
CA SER A 202 6.06 5.22 -17.56
C SER A 202 4.79 5.28 -16.70
N PRO A 203 4.58 6.35 -15.90
CA PRO A 203 3.35 6.48 -15.11
C PRO A 203 2.07 6.43 -15.98
N GLY A 204 2.09 7.01 -17.18
CA GLY A 204 0.93 6.97 -18.07
C GLY A 204 0.58 5.56 -18.56
N GLU A 205 1.59 4.75 -18.89
CA GLU A 205 1.42 3.35 -19.31
C GLU A 205 1.04 2.45 -18.14
N ALA A 206 1.64 2.67 -16.96
CA ALA A 206 1.30 1.95 -15.74
C ALA A 206 -0.17 2.17 -15.36
N MET A 207 -0.64 3.43 -15.38
CA MET A 207 -2.05 3.76 -15.14
C MET A 207 -2.97 3.08 -16.17
N ARG A 208 -2.59 3.12 -17.46
CA ARG A 208 -3.35 2.44 -18.52
C ARG A 208 -3.50 0.96 -18.24
N ARG A 209 -2.39 0.27 -17.94
CA ARG A 209 -2.35 -1.17 -17.72
C ARG A 209 -3.17 -1.59 -16.50
N VAL A 210 -3.14 -0.79 -15.42
CA VAL A 210 -3.99 -1.04 -14.24
C VAL A 210 -5.47 -0.90 -14.58
N LEU A 211 -5.86 0.16 -15.30
CA LEU A 211 -7.25 0.32 -15.74
C LEU A 211 -7.68 -0.80 -16.69
N GLU A 212 -6.82 -1.24 -17.62
CA GLU A 212 -7.05 -2.41 -18.48
C GLU A 212 -7.31 -3.67 -17.65
N SER A 213 -6.45 -3.96 -16.69
CA SER A 213 -6.59 -5.14 -15.83
C SER A 213 -7.89 -5.14 -15.01
N ILE A 214 -8.34 -3.98 -14.52
CA ILE A 214 -9.64 -3.89 -13.82
C ILE A 214 -10.79 -4.06 -14.82
N SER A 215 -10.65 -3.47 -16.00
CA SER A 215 -11.66 -3.47 -17.07
C SER A 215 -11.95 -4.86 -17.62
N THR A 216 -10.97 -5.77 -17.59
CA THR A 216 -11.17 -7.19 -17.98
C THR A 216 -11.97 -7.99 -16.97
N GLY A 217 -12.38 -7.40 -15.85
CA GLY A 217 -13.20 -8.06 -14.84
C GLY A 217 -12.41 -8.85 -13.80
N ILE A 218 -11.14 -8.50 -13.53
CA ILE A 218 -10.32 -9.21 -12.52
C ILE A 218 -10.95 -9.23 -11.11
N LEU A 219 -11.82 -8.26 -10.81
CA LEU A 219 -12.52 -8.15 -9.53
C LEU A 219 -13.80 -8.99 -9.47
N LEU A 220 -14.34 -9.42 -10.62
CA LEU A 220 -15.62 -10.13 -10.68
C LEU A 220 -15.52 -11.55 -10.07
N PRO A 221 -16.63 -12.16 -9.64
CA PRO A 221 -16.64 -13.49 -9.01
C PRO A 221 -15.97 -14.59 -9.82
N ASP A 222 -16.15 -14.55 -11.14
CA ASP A 222 -15.58 -15.53 -12.07
C ASP A 222 -14.16 -15.14 -12.53
N GLY A 223 -13.64 -14.03 -12.01
CA GLY A 223 -12.28 -13.58 -12.23
C GLY A 223 -11.25 -14.40 -11.43
N PRO A 224 -9.95 -14.25 -11.71
CA PRO A 224 -8.90 -14.96 -10.99
C PRO A 224 -8.74 -14.51 -9.52
N GLY A 225 -9.42 -13.44 -9.10
CA GLY A 225 -9.36 -12.86 -7.75
C GLY A 225 -8.02 -12.23 -7.40
N LEU A 226 -7.87 -11.75 -6.16
CA LEU A 226 -6.64 -11.11 -5.68
C LEU A 226 -6.15 -11.75 -4.39
N LYS A 227 -5.40 -12.85 -4.56
CA LYS A 227 -4.82 -13.62 -3.45
C LYS A 227 -3.81 -12.80 -2.64
N ASP A 228 -3.94 -12.86 -1.32
CA ASP A 228 -3.04 -12.22 -0.37
C ASP A 228 -1.70 -12.99 -0.24
N PRO A 229 -0.55 -12.40 -0.63
CA PRO A 229 0.75 -13.05 -0.50
C PRO A 229 1.30 -13.05 0.94
N CYS A 230 0.65 -12.35 1.88
CA CYS A 230 1.05 -12.25 3.27
C CYS A 230 0.34 -13.27 4.19
N GLU A 231 -0.63 -14.00 3.66
CA GLU A 231 -1.33 -15.08 4.36
C GLU A 231 -0.85 -16.46 3.93
N LYS A 232 -0.88 -17.41 4.88
CA LYS A 232 -0.51 -18.81 4.62
C LYS A 232 -1.63 -19.53 3.87
N ASP A 233 -2.86 -19.34 4.35
CA ASP A 233 -4.06 -19.88 3.73
C ASP A 233 -4.41 -19.05 2.49
N THR A 234 -5.14 -19.67 1.55
CA THR A 234 -5.61 -18.95 0.36
C THR A 234 -6.69 -17.96 0.76
N THR A 235 -6.31 -16.69 0.91
CA THR A 235 -7.20 -15.58 1.27
C THR A 235 -7.37 -14.63 0.09
N ASP A 236 -8.61 -14.31 -0.29
CA ASP A 236 -8.88 -13.28 -1.30
C ASP A 236 -9.03 -11.91 -0.62
N THR A 237 -8.23 -10.94 -1.05
CA THR A 237 -8.28 -9.57 -0.50
C THR A 237 -9.54 -8.81 -0.85
N LEU A 238 -10.33 -9.32 -1.80
CA LEU A 238 -11.61 -8.75 -2.21
C LEU A 238 -12.80 -9.28 -1.39
N ASP A 239 -12.62 -10.23 -0.47
CA ASP A 239 -13.73 -10.90 0.24
C ASP A 239 -14.67 -9.94 0.99
N THR A 240 -14.16 -8.79 1.42
CA THR A 240 -14.96 -7.75 2.10
C THR A 240 -15.83 -6.91 1.15
N MET A 241 -15.63 -7.03 -0.17
CA MET A 241 -16.35 -6.26 -1.18
C MET A 241 -17.62 -6.97 -1.63
N MET A 242 -18.74 -6.24 -1.56
CA MET A 242 -20.01 -6.67 -2.17
C MET A 242 -19.88 -6.82 -3.68
N LEU A 243 -20.57 -7.80 -4.25
CA LEU A 243 -20.54 -8.09 -5.69
C LEU A 243 -20.89 -6.88 -6.56
N GLN A 244 -21.91 -6.11 -6.17
CA GLN A 244 -22.29 -4.89 -6.87
C GLN A 244 -21.17 -3.85 -6.90
N ALA A 245 -20.43 -3.68 -5.79
CA ALA A 245 -19.30 -2.75 -5.77
C ALA A 245 -18.18 -3.18 -6.71
N ARG A 246 -17.95 -4.51 -6.85
CA ARG A 246 -16.98 -5.05 -7.80
C ARG A 246 -17.38 -4.73 -9.25
N GLU A 247 -18.65 -4.94 -9.60
CA GLU A 247 -19.22 -4.60 -10.91
C GLU A 247 -19.10 -3.09 -11.20
N ASP A 248 -19.49 -2.24 -10.24
CA ASP A 248 -19.48 -0.78 -10.40
C ASP A 248 -18.04 -0.26 -10.62
N ILE A 249 -17.06 -0.80 -9.90
CA ILE A 249 -15.64 -0.44 -10.07
C ILE A 249 -15.14 -0.92 -11.45
N THR A 250 -15.50 -2.13 -11.87
CA THR A 250 -15.15 -2.64 -13.21
C THR A 250 -15.73 -1.75 -14.31
N ALA A 251 -17.01 -1.39 -14.24
CA ALA A 251 -17.65 -0.48 -15.20
C ALA A 251 -17.02 0.92 -15.18
N SER A 252 -16.69 1.44 -13.99
CA SER A 252 -15.99 2.72 -13.82
C SER A 252 -14.61 2.70 -14.45
N ALA A 253 -13.83 1.62 -14.27
CA ALA A 253 -12.53 1.44 -14.88
C ALA A 253 -12.61 1.35 -16.42
N GLN A 254 -13.61 0.65 -16.96
CA GLN A 254 -13.86 0.58 -18.40
C GLN A 254 -14.15 1.96 -19.00
N HIS A 255 -14.88 2.82 -18.27
CA HIS A 255 -15.09 4.20 -18.66
C HIS A 255 -13.80 5.04 -18.60
N ALA A 256 -13.06 4.95 -17.49
CA ALA A 256 -11.79 5.64 -17.32
C ALA A 256 -10.76 5.25 -18.39
N LEU A 257 -10.71 3.98 -18.77
CA LEU A 257 -9.84 3.49 -19.84
C LEU A 257 -10.19 4.11 -21.21
N ARG A 258 -11.48 4.23 -21.53
CA ARG A 258 -11.93 4.93 -22.75
C ARG A 258 -11.53 6.40 -22.72
N LEU A 259 -11.74 7.10 -21.60
CA LEU A 259 -11.29 8.49 -21.45
C LEU A 259 -9.78 8.61 -21.68
N LEU A 260 -8.99 7.70 -21.14
CA LEU A 260 -7.54 7.67 -21.34
C LEU A 260 -7.15 7.43 -22.81
N ALA A 261 -7.85 6.54 -23.53
CA ALA A 261 -7.65 6.32 -24.97
C ALA A 261 -7.96 7.57 -25.80
N PHE A 262 -8.99 8.32 -25.44
CA PHE A 262 -9.36 9.59 -26.08
C PHE A 262 -8.65 10.82 -25.50
N ARG A 263 -7.54 10.64 -24.77
CA ARG A 263 -6.68 11.72 -24.22
C ARG A 263 -7.41 12.64 -23.22
N GLN A 264 -8.40 12.11 -22.51
CA GLN A 264 -9.19 12.79 -21.49
C GLN A 264 -8.83 12.33 -20.06
N ILE A 265 -7.57 11.93 -19.83
CA ILE A 265 -7.09 11.46 -18.51
C ILE A 265 -7.32 12.50 -17.40
N HIS A 266 -7.28 13.80 -17.72
CA HIS A 266 -7.52 14.88 -16.76
C HIS A 266 -8.89 14.75 -16.05
N LYS A 267 -9.91 14.22 -16.74
CA LYS A 267 -11.23 13.94 -16.14
C LYS A 267 -11.15 12.83 -15.09
N VAL A 268 -10.39 11.76 -15.37
CA VAL A 268 -10.15 10.66 -14.41
C VAL A 268 -9.39 11.16 -13.19
N LEU A 269 -8.40 12.03 -13.42
CA LEU A 269 -7.59 12.65 -12.37
C LEU A 269 -8.31 13.78 -11.62
N GLY A 270 -9.53 14.15 -12.01
CA GLY A 270 -10.29 15.23 -11.36
C GLY A 270 -9.60 16.60 -11.46
N MET A 271 -8.90 16.86 -12.57
CA MET A 271 -8.14 18.08 -12.79
C MET A 271 -8.48 18.71 -14.15
N GLU A 272 -8.10 19.98 -14.31
CA GLU A 272 -8.17 20.64 -15.61
C GLU A 272 -7.17 20.03 -16.61
N SER A 273 -7.50 20.11 -17.90
CA SER A 273 -6.56 19.71 -18.93
C SER A 273 -5.34 20.60 -18.91
N LEU A 274 -4.16 20.00 -18.82
CA LEU A 274 -2.91 20.74 -18.93
C LEU A 274 -2.80 21.44 -20.30
N PRO A 275 -2.13 22.60 -20.37
CA PRO A 275 -1.88 23.29 -21.64
C PRO A 275 -1.18 22.37 -22.63
N ALA A 276 -1.62 22.37 -23.89
CA ALA A 276 -0.97 21.58 -24.92
C ALA A 276 0.47 22.03 -25.10
N SER A 277 1.44 21.14 -24.82
CA SER A 277 2.85 21.47 -25.04
C SER A 277 3.11 21.66 -26.54
N LYS A 278 3.95 22.64 -26.90
CA LYS A 278 4.33 22.88 -28.31
C LYS A 278 4.98 21.64 -28.97
N ALA A 279 5.51 20.71 -28.17
CA ALA A 279 6.02 19.42 -28.64
C ALA A 279 4.90 18.47 -29.11
N SER A 280 3.72 18.49 -28.48
CA SER A 280 2.57 17.68 -28.89
C SER A 280 1.92 18.17 -30.20
N ALA A 281 2.09 19.45 -30.55
CA ALA A 281 1.57 20.01 -31.80
C ALA A 281 2.32 19.46 -33.04
N ARG A 282 3.60 19.10 -32.91
CA ARG A 282 4.39 18.48 -34.00
C ARG A 282 3.91 17.06 -34.33
N ASN A 283 3.49 16.28 -33.34
CA ASN A 283 2.98 14.92 -33.57
C ASN A 283 1.55 14.86 -34.13
N ARG A 284 0.80 15.98 -34.11
CA ARG A 284 -0.53 16.04 -34.74
C ARG A 284 -0.47 16.10 -36.27
N LYS A 285 0.70 16.42 -36.86
CA LYS A 285 0.83 16.62 -38.32
C LYS A 285 1.16 15.36 -39.12
N ARG A 286 1.35 14.20 -38.48
CA ARG A 286 1.61 12.92 -39.17
C ARG A 286 0.55 11.88 -38.80
N ARG A 287 -0.66 12.04 -39.33
CA ARG A 287 -1.59 10.94 -39.64
C ARG A 287 -2.77 11.44 -40.48
N ARG A 288 -2.45 11.93 -41.68
CA ARG A 288 -3.42 12.04 -42.77
C ARG A 288 -2.69 11.60 -44.03
N ASP A 289 -2.63 10.30 -44.25
CA ASP A 289 -2.44 9.76 -45.59
C ASP A 289 -3.83 9.65 -46.23
N GLY A 290 -3.94 10.15 -47.45
CA GLY A 290 -5.16 10.19 -48.23
C GLY A 290 -5.08 11.22 -49.34
N THR A 291 -4.30 10.88 -50.38
CA THR A 291 -4.50 11.21 -51.80
C THR A 291 -5.12 12.56 -52.17
N GLU A 292 -4.32 13.41 -52.82
CA GLU A 292 -4.77 14.15 -54.02
C GLU A 292 -3.55 14.53 -54.85
N ALA A 293 -3.50 13.99 -56.07
CA ALA A 293 -2.62 14.42 -57.13
C ALA A 293 -3.25 15.66 -57.77
N THR A 294 -2.50 16.74 -57.88
CA THR A 294 -2.76 17.80 -58.86
C THR A 294 -1.45 18.29 -59.41
N GLU A 295 -1.35 18.11 -60.72
CA GLU A 295 -0.33 18.58 -61.64
C GLU A 295 -0.21 20.12 -61.61
N GLY A 296 0.98 20.61 -61.90
CA GLY A 296 1.27 22.04 -62.01
C GLY A 296 2.71 22.25 -62.49
N GLU A 297 2.85 22.29 -63.81
CA GLU A 297 4.08 22.55 -64.56
C GLU A 297 4.74 23.89 -64.20
N GLY A 298 6.06 23.96 -64.34
CA GLY A 298 6.84 25.19 -64.22
C GLY A 298 8.32 24.94 -64.46
N GLU A 299 8.72 24.95 -65.73
CA GLU A 299 10.09 24.86 -66.23
C GLU A 299 11.07 25.88 -65.62
N GLY A 300 12.33 25.49 -65.49
CA GLY A 300 13.43 26.38 -65.11
C GLY A 300 14.79 25.71 -65.04
N LYS A 301 15.26 25.15 -66.16
CA LYS A 301 16.64 24.65 -66.33
C LYS A 301 17.65 25.80 -66.27
N LYS A 302 18.70 25.66 -65.44
CA LYS A 302 20.01 26.28 -65.68
C LYS A 302 21.12 25.48 -65.00
N ASP A 303 21.75 24.61 -65.78
CA ASP A 303 23.07 24.03 -65.49
C ASP A 303 24.15 25.10 -65.62
N LYS A 304 25.10 25.17 -64.68
CA LYS A 304 26.53 25.37 -65.01
C LYS A 304 27.48 25.02 -63.85
N LYS A 305 28.08 23.84 -64.00
CA LYS A 305 29.51 23.47 -63.93
C LYS A 305 30.32 23.73 -62.64
N GLU A 306 30.94 22.63 -62.21
CA GLU A 306 32.11 22.49 -61.33
C GLU A 306 33.26 23.44 -61.71
N ASP A 307 33.99 23.90 -60.68
CA ASP A 307 35.45 23.91 -60.71
C ASP A 307 35.99 23.60 -59.30
N SER A 308 36.90 22.64 -59.29
CA SER A 308 37.84 22.32 -58.22
C SER A 308 38.85 23.44 -58.00
N GLU A 309 39.26 23.70 -56.77
CA GLU A 309 40.68 23.57 -56.38
C GLU A 309 40.90 23.80 -54.89
N SER A 310 41.64 22.86 -54.32
CA SER A 310 42.34 22.88 -53.05
C SER A 310 43.59 23.76 -53.13
N ALA A 311 43.81 24.57 -52.10
CA ALA A 311 45.12 24.98 -51.60
C ALA A 311 45.06 25.04 -50.07
#